data_AF-A0A518LJ56-F1
#
_entry.id   AF-A0A518LJ56-F1
#
_cell.length_a   1.000
_cell.length_b   1.000
_cell.length_c   1.000
_cell.angle_alpha   90.00
_cell.angle_beta   90.00
_cell.angle_gamma   90.00
#
_symmetry.space_group_name_H-M   'P 1'
#
loop_
_entity.id
_entity.type
_entity.pdbx_description
1 polymer ?
#
loop_
_entity_poly.entity_id
_entity_poly.type
_entity_poly.pdbx_seq_one_letter_code
_entity_poly.pdbx_strand_id
1 'polypeptide(L)'
;MIRLLRAGALAVGIVLASLGIGVVGYHCFEDLPWIDSLLNASMILGGMGPVDQVKTTGGKLFASLYALFSGVVFLTVAAVLFGPVVHRLLHRFHLDRK
;
A
#
# COMPACT_ATOMS: atom_id res chain seq x y z
N MET A 1 -11.38 -15.73 -15.06
CA MET A 1 -10.21 -15.80 -14.16
C MET A 1 -9.06 -14.89 -14.57
N ILE A 2 -8.75 -14.76 -15.87
CA ILE A 2 -7.62 -13.94 -16.36
C ILE A 2 -7.65 -12.48 -15.85
N ARG A 3 -8.81 -11.82 -15.81
CA ARG A 3 -8.94 -10.45 -15.26
C ARG A 3 -8.61 -10.36 -13.77
N LEU A 4 -9.00 -11.36 -12.97
CA LEU A 4 -8.69 -11.43 -11.54
C LEU A 4 -7.21 -11.69 -11.30
N LEU A 5 -6.59 -12.57 -12.09
CA LEU A 5 -5.15 -12.84 -12.01
C LEU A 5 -4.32 -11.59 -12.36
N ARG A 6 -4.73 -10.85 -13.41
CA ARG A 6 -4.07 -9.58 -13.77
C ARG A 6 -4.24 -8.51 -12.70
N ALA A 7 -5.43 -8.37 -12.12
CA ALA A 7 -5.67 -7.43 -11.03
C ALA A 7 -4.85 -7.80 -9.79
N GLY A 8 -4.78 -9.09 -9.44
CA GLY A 8 -3.93 -9.57 -8.34
C GLY A 8 -2.44 -9.30 -8.57
N ALA A 9 -1.93 -9.60 -9.77
CA ALA A 9 -0.54 -9.31 -10.12
C ALA A 9 -0.22 -7.81 -10.07
N LEU A 10 -1.14 -6.96 -10.56
CA LEU A 10 -1.01 -5.51 -10.49
C LEU A 10 -1.00 -5.02 -9.04
N ALA A 11 -1.92 -5.51 -8.21
CA ALA A 11 -1.98 -5.19 -6.78
C ALA A 11 -0.67 -5.55 -6.06
N VAL A 12 -0.15 -6.76 -6.29
CA VAL A 12 1.14 -7.19 -5.73
C VAL A 12 2.28 -6.29 -6.21
N GLY A 13 2.32 -5.94 -7.49
CA GLY A 13 3.33 -5.02 -8.04
C GLY A 13 3.29 -3.64 -7.38
N ILE A 14 2.10 -3.07 -7.19
CA ILE A 14 1.90 -1.79 -6.50
C ILE A 14 2.39 -1.89 -5.05
N VAL A 15 2.01 -2.96 -4.33
CA VAL A 15 2.41 -3.17 -2.94
C VAL A 15 3.94 -3.27 -2.82
N LEU A 16 4.59 -4.08 -3.66
CA LEU A 16 6.05 -4.26 -3.62
C LEU A 16 6.80 -2.98 -3.97
N ALA A 17 6.34 -2.22 -4.96
CA ALA A 17 6.93 -0.94 -5.32
C ALA A 17 6.82 0.07 -4.17
N SER A 18 5.63 0.20 -3.57
CA SER A 18 5.38 1.07 -2.42
C SER A 18 6.20 0.67 -1.20
N LEU A 19 6.31 -0.62 -0.92
CA LEU A 19 7.16 -1.17 0.13
C LEU A 19 8.63 -0.84 -0.10
N GLY A 20 9.12 -0.98 -1.34
CA GLY A 20 10.49 -0.62 -1.70
C GLY A 20 10.81 0.85 -1.40
N ILE A 21 9.88 1.77 -1.74
CA ILE A 21 10.01 3.20 -1.41
C ILE A 21 10.08 3.39 0.11
N GLY A 22 9.21 2.72 0.87
CA GLY A 22 9.18 2.76 2.33
C GLY A 22 10.50 2.30 2.95
N VAL A 23 10.97 1.11 2.55
CA VAL A 23 12.20 0.48 3.06
C VAL A 23 13.41 1.39 2.82
N VAL A 24 13.58 1.88 1.59
CA VAL A 24 14.71 2.74 1.25
C VAL A 24 14.64 4.07 2.01
N GLY A 25 13.45 4.66 2.14
CA GLY A 25 13.29 5.91 2.88
C GLY A 25 13.60 5.76 4.37
N TYR A 26 13.10 4.72 5.03
CA TYR A 26 13.45 4.47 6.44
C TYR A 26 14.93 4.16 6.64
N HIS A 27 15.55 3.41 5.72
CA HIS A 27 16.98 3.14 5.78
C HIS A 27 17.82 4.41 5.60
N CYS A 28 17.45 5.30 4.67
CA CYS A 28 18.23 6.52 4.39
C CYS A 28 17.95 7.69 5.33
N PHE A 29 16.73 7.84 5.86
CA PHE A 29 16.35 8.99 6.69
C PHE A 29 16.40 8.71 8.19
N GLU A 30 16.30 7.45 8.62
CA GLU A 30 16.36 7.06 10.05
C GLU A 30 17.51 6.10 10.36
N ASP A 31 18.38 5.79 9.39
CA ASP A 31 19.51 4.84 9.54
C ASP A 31 19.08 3.47 10.11
N LEU A 32 17.82 3.08 9.90
CA LEU A 32 17.29 1.82 10.39
C LEU A 32 17.87 0.64 9.61
N PRO A 33 18.20 -0.50 10.23
CA PRO A 33 18.54 -1.72 9.51
C PRO A 33 17.49 -2.10 8.47
N TRP A 34 17.87 -2.81 7.40
CA TRP A 34 16.95 -3.16 6.31
C TRP A 34 15.70 -3.91 6.75
N ILE A 35 15.83 -4.83 7.72
CA ILE A 35 14.71 -5.61 8.25
C ILE A 35 13.78 -4.72 9.06
N ASP A 36 14.31 -3.81 9.86
CA ASP A 36 13.51 -2.88 10.66
C ASP A 36 12.84 -1.83 9.76
N SER A 37 13.53 -1.37 8.72
CA SER A 37 12.96 -0.51 7.68
C SER A 37 11.80 -1.20 6.96
N LEU A 38 11.94 -2.49 6.64
CA LEU A 38 10.87 -3.30 6.06
C LEU A 38 9.69 -3.43 7.01
N LEU A 39 9.93 -3.70 8.29
CA LEU A 39 8.88 -3.81 9.30
C LEU A 39 8.10 -2.49 9.41
N ASN A 40 8.78 -1.36 9.57
CA ASN A 40 8.16 -0.04 9.69
C ASN A 40 7.40 0.36 8.42
N ALA A 41 7.99 0.14 7.24
CA ALA A 41 7.34 0.38 5.96
C ALA A 41 6.08 -0.48 5.77
N SER A 42 6.13 -1.76 6.16
CA SER A 42 5.00 -2.70 6.09
C SER A 42 3.87 -2.28 7.01
N MET A 43 4.20 -1.85 8.24
CA MET A 43 3.20 -1.43 9.22
C MET A 43 2.42 -0.21 8.73
N ILE A 44 3.11 0.81 8.22
CA ILE A 44 2.45 1.99 7.64
C ILE A 44 1.64 1.63 6.40
N LEU A 45 2.18 0.80 5.51
CA LEU A 45 1.45 0.37 4.31
C LEU A 45 0.19 -0.45 4.65
N GLY A 46 0.24 -1.18 5.77
CA GLY A 46 -0.89 -1.90 6.35
C GLY A 46 -1.87 -1.03 7.15
N GLY A 47 -1.61 0.29 7.27
CA GLY A 47 -2.47 1.24 7.99
C GLY A 47 -2.20 1.36 9.49
N MET A 48 -1.15 0.73 10.00
CA MET A 48 -0.68 0.87 11.38
C MET A 48 0.44 1.91 11.48
N GLY A 49 0.75 2.38 12.69
CA GLY A 49 1.89 3.27 12.89
C GLY A 49 3.25 2.57 12.75
N PRO A 50 4.36 3.32 12.67
CA PRO A 50 5.69 2.74 12.74
C PRO A 50 5.90 2.07 14.11
N VAL A 51 6.69 0.99 14.12
CA VAL A 51 7.06 0.25 15.34
C VAL A 51 8.14 1.00 16.08
N ASP A 52 9.13 1.50 15.34
CA ASP A 52 10.25 2.25 15.88
C ASP A 52 9.91 3.74 15.98
N GLN A 53 10.45 4.38 17.02
CA GLN A 53 10.32 5.82 17.16
C GLN A 53 11.16 6.54 16.11
N VAL A 54 10.49 7.37 15.31
CA VAL A 54 11.10 8.24 14.31
C VAL A 54 11.75 9.44 15.01
N LYS A 55 13.08 9.51 14.98
CA LYS A 55 13.88 10.47 15.78
C LYS A 55 14.30 11.69 14.98
N THR A 56 14.64 11.50 13.71
CA THR A 56 15.20 12.57 12.88
C THR A 56 14.11 13.47 12.30
N THR A 57 14.46 14.71 11.98
CA THR A 57 13.52 15.63 11.30
C THR A 57 13.20 15.14 9.89
N GLY A 58 14.19 14.59 9.17
CA GLY A 58 14.02 14.06 7.82
C GLY A 58 13.09 12.85 7.81
N GLY A 59 13.29 11.90 8.73
CA GLY A 59 12.44 10.73 8.88
C GLY A 59 11.03 11.07 9.31
N LYS A 60 10.81 12.09 10.15
CA LYS A 60 9.45 12.56 10.48
C LYS A 60 8.71 13.09 9.26
N LEU A 61 9.39 13.88 8.43
CA LEU A 61 8.80 14.39 7.19
C LEU A 61 8.52 13.26 6.20
N PHE A 62 9.48 12.35 6.04
CA PHE A 62 9.32 11.16 5.22
C PHE A 62 8.15 10.29 5.69
N ALA A 63 8.12 9.90 6.97
CA ALA A 63 7.07 9.08 7.54
C ALA A 63 5.68 9.73 7.39
N SER A 64 5.59 11.06 7.51
CA SER A 64 4.33 11.79 7.32
C SER A 64 3.82 11.69 5.87
N LEU A 65 4.71 11.94 4.90
CA LEU A 65 4.36 11.83 3.47
C LEU A 65 4.09 10.38 3.07
N TYR A 66 4.91 9.46 3.55
CA TYR A 66 4.79 8.03 3.30
C TYR A 66 3.50 7.45 3.89
N ALA A 67 3.05 7.93 5.06
CA ALA A 67 1.76 7.52 5.64
C ALA A 67 0.56 7.97 4.78
N LEU A 68 0.56 9.21 4.29
CA LEU A 68 -0.48 9.69 3.39
C LEU A 68 -0.49 8.91 2.07
N PHE A 69 0.68 8.72 1.46
CA PHE A 69 0.86 7.91 0.26
C PHE A 69 0.38 6.46 0.47
N SER A 70 0.77 5.84 1.58
CA SER A 70 0.40 4.47 1.94
C SER A 70 -1.11 4.32 2.09
N GLY A 71 -1.80 5.29 2.70
CA GLY A 71 -3.26 5.29 2.77
C GLY A 71 -3.91 5.28 1.39
N VAL A 72 -3.42 6.09 0.44
CA VAL A 72 -3.91 6.10 -0.95
C VAL A 72 -3.62 4.77 -1.65
N VAL A 73 -2.43 4.21 -1.46
CA VAL A 73 -2.04 2.91 -2.02
C VAL A 73 -2.93 1.79 -1.48
N PHE A 74 -3.21 1.77 -0.19
CA PHE A 74 -4.08 0.77 0.45
C PHE A 74 -5.49 0.80 -0.18
N LEU A 75 -6.09 1.98 -0.31
CA LEU A 75 -7.38 2.15 -0.98
C LEU A 75 -7.34 1.74 -2.45
N THR A 76 -6.26 2.07 -3.16
CA THR A 76 -6.07 1.71 -4.56
C THR A 76 -5.98 0.20 -4.74
N VAL A 77 -5.20 -0.49 -3.91
CA VAL A 77 -5.07 -1.95 -3.92
C VAL A 77 -6.41 -2.61 -3.63
N ALA A 78 -7.16 -2.11 -2.63
CA ALA A 78 -8.51 -2.59 -2.36
C ALA A 78 -9.43 -2.40 -3.59
N ALA A 79 -9.42 -1.21 -4.22
CA ALA A 79 -10.22 -0.94 -5.40
C ALA A 79 -9.87 -1.85 -6.59
N VAL A 80 -8.59 -2.12 -6.82
CA VAL A 80 -8.11 -3.01 -7.89
C VAL A 80 -8.57 -4.45 -7.65
N LEU A 81 -8.52 -4.93 -6.40
CA LEU A 81 -8.94 -6.29 -6.04
C LEU A 81 -10.47 -6.45 -6.08
N PHE A 82 -11.22 -5.48 -5.55
CA PHE A 82 -12.68 -5.56 -5.46
C PHE A 82 -13.40 -5.11 -6.73
N GLY A 83 -12.81 -4.24 -7.56
CA GLY A 83 -13.40 -3.76 -8.81
C GLY A 83 -13.99 -4.87 -9.71
N PRO A 84 -13.25 -5.93 -10.07
CA PRO A 84 -13.80 -7.03 -10.87
C PRO A 84 -14.87 -7.85 -10.16
N VAL A 85 -14.88 -7.87 -8.82
CA VAL A 85 -15.91 -8.56 -8.02
C VAL A 85 -17.19 -7.73 -8.00
N VAL A 86 -17.09 -6.44 -7.70
CA VAL A 86 -18.21 -5.49 -7.68
C VAL A 86 -18.86 -5.42 -9.06
N HIS A 87 -18.08 -5.31 -10.13
CA HIS A 87 -18.60 -5.31 -11.50
C HIS A 87 -19.31 -6.62 -11.87
N ARG A 88 -18.88 -7.78 -11.35
CA ARG A 88 -19.61 -9.04 -11.53
C ARG A 88 -20.91 -9.06 -10.76
N LEU A 89 -20.92 -8.55 -9.53
CA LEU A 89 -22.13 -8.47 -8.71
C LEU A 89 -23.18 -7.56 -9.38
N LEU A 90 -22.77 -6.37 -9.84
CA LEU A 90 -23.67 -5.42 -10.51
C LEU A 90 -24.33 -6.02 -11.76
N HIS A 91 -23.55 -6.70 -12.62
CA HIS A 91 -24.13 -7.41 -13.77
C HIS A 91 -25.08 -8.55 -13.36
N ARG A 92 -24.76 -9.29 -12.28
CA ARG A 92 -25.59 -10.42 -11.84
C ARG A 92 -26.92 -9.98 -11.21
N PHE A 93 -26.96 -8.77 -10.64
CA PHE A 93 -28.14 -8.20 -10.00
C PHE A 93 -29.01 -7.33 -10.94
N HIS A 94 -28.77 -7.34 -12.26
CA HIS A 94 -29.56 -6.58 -13.26
C HIS A 94 -29.72 -5.07 -12.96
N LEU A 95 -28.84 -4.49 -12.14
CA LEU A 95 -28.83 -3.04 -11.85
C LEU A 95 -28.19 -2.22 -12.98
N ASP A 96 -27.85 -2.86 -14.09
CA ASP A 96 -27.29 -2.27 -15.32
C ASP A 96 -28.37 -1.68 -16.26
N ARG A 97 -29.55 -1.38 -15.73
CA ARG A 97 -30.60 -0.62 -16.42
C ARG A 97 -31.09 0.55 -15.56
N LYS A 98 -30.32 1.64 -15.57
CA LYS A 98 -30.78 2.93 -16.08
C LYS A 98 -29.58 3.86 -16.31
#